data_AF-A0A1F5F595-F1
#
_entry.id   AF-A0A1F5F595-F1
#
_cell.length_a   1.000
_cell.length_b   1.000
_cell.length_c   1.000
_cell.angle_alpha   90.00
_cell.angle_beta   90.00
_cell.angle_gamma   90.00
#
_symmetry.space_group_name_H-M   'P 1'
#
loop_
_entity.id
_entity.type
_entity.pdbx_description
1 polymer ?
#
loop_
_entity_poly.entity_id
_entity_poly.type
_entity_poly.pdbx_seq_one_letter_code
_entity_poly.pdbx_strand_id
1 'polypeptide(L)'
;MRVQELVPADEIGTSGWVTKIEWQAAYAATDARFFDLELKLCHTPLDELTDRFDDNYGGNTPELVAEADPLSVTAGADEWFAVPDMTPYHYDGAQNLLVEVRWRVDNEKEVDCWSWASDRLRYLSNYGYDAESGTPSVKANRLRLTLEPEQAVAGTSWGVIKAGF
;
A
#
# COMPACT_ATOMS: atom_id res chain seq x y z
N MET A 1 13.11 9.30 -2.79
CA MET A 1 12.76 7.91 -3.06
C MET A 1 11.33 7.83 -3.55
N ARG A 2 11.08 6.94 -4.50
CA ARG A 2 9.76 6.51 -4.94
C ARG A 2 9.80 4.99 -5.09
N VAL A 3 8.83 4.31 -4.48
CA VAL A 3 8.74 2.85 -4.44
C VAL A 3 7.31 2.45 -4.77
N GLN A 4 7.15 1.49 -5.67
CA GLN A 4 5.87 0.81 -5.93
C GLN A 4 6.01 -0.68 -5.64
N GLU A 5 4.97 -1.23 -5.03
CA GLU A 5 4.83 -2.65 -4.76
C GLU A 5 3.46 -3.17 -5.25
N LEU A 6 3.49 -4.23 -6.05
CA LEU A 6 2.30 -4.91 -6.55
C LEU A 6 1.90 -6.03 -5.58
N VAL A 7 0.71 -5.91 -4.99
CA VAL A 7 0.11 -6.94 -4.15
C VAL A 7 -1.00 -7.65 -4.96
N PRO A 8 -0.83 -8.93 -5.31
CA PRO A 8 -1.78 -9.64 -6.14
C PRO A 8 -3.14 -9.86 -5.48
N ALA A 9 -4.19 -9.86 -6.30
CA ALA A 9 -5.55 -10.07 -5.82
C ALA A 9 -5.77 -11.46 -5.21
N ASP A 10 -5.12 -12.49 -5.74
CA ASP A 10 -5.19 -13.85 -5.22
C ASP A 10 -4.47 -14.02 -3.87
N GLU A 11 -3.51 -13.14 -3.56
CA GLU A 11 -2.86 -13.10 -2.24
C GLU A 11 -3.67 -12.32 -1.20
N ILE A 12 -4.47 -11.34 -1.62
CA ILE A 12 -5.38 -10.60 -0.74
C ILE A 12 -6.65 -11.42 -0.47
N GLY A 13 -7.22 -12.05 -1.50
CA GLY A 13 -8.27 -13.06 -1.41
C GLY A 13 -9.69 -12.56 -1.12
N THR A 14 -9.91 -11.29 -0.80
CA THR A 14 -11.24 -10.72 -0.51
C THR A 14 -11.30 -9.22 -0.77
N SER A 15 -12.52 -8.69 -0.99
CA SER A 15 -12.81 -7.26 -0.94
C SER A 15 -12.94 -6.75 0.50
N GLY A 16 -12.84 -5.43 0.68
CA GLY A 16 -12.99 -4.79 1.98
C GLY A 16 -12.29 -3.43 2.06
N TRP A 17 -12.27 -2.86 3.26
CA TRP A 17 -11.54 -1.63 3.55
C TRP A 17 -10.14 -1.96 4.03
N VAL A 18 -9.11 -1.55 3.29
CA VAL A 18 -7.74 -1.57 3.77
C VAL A 18 -7.57 -0.42 4.75
N THR A 19 -7.38 -0.72 6.03
CA THR A 19 -7.28 0.27 7.10
C THR A 19 -5.87 0.47 7.63
N LYS A 20 -4.95 -0.45 7.30
CA LYS A 20 -3.56 -0.35 7.71
C LYS A 20 -2.64 -1.12 6.76
N ILE A 21 -1.47 -0.55 6.50
CA ILE A 21 -0.36 -1.19 5.80
C ILE A 21 0.87 -1.15 6.70
N GLU A 22 1.51 -2.31 6.85
CA GLU A 22 2.71 -2.45 7.68
C GLU A 22 3.82 -3.15 6.90
N TRP A 23 5.05 -2.81 7.22
CA TRP A 23 6.26 -3.50 6.76
C TRP A 23 6.99 -4.10 7.94
N GLN A 24 7.64 -5.24 7.72
CA GLN A 24 8.48 -5.85 8.74
C GLN A 24 9.94 -5.44 8.55
N ALA A 25 10.53 -4.83 9.58
CA ALA A 25 11.93 -4.47 9.60
C ALA A 25 12.82 -5.73 9.64
N ALA A 26 13.83 -5.81 8.77
CA ALA A 26 14.82 -6.89 8.74
C ALA A 26 15.88 -6.72 9.83
N TYR A 27 16.23 -5.46 10.13
CA TYR A 27 17.19 -5.08 11.15
C TYR A 27 16.59 -4.00 12.05
N ALA A 28 17.18 -3.81 13.22
CA ALA A 28 16.78 -2.70 14.07
C ALA A 28 17.13 -1.37 13.39
N ALA A 29 16.15 -0.48 13.34
CA ALA A 29 16.29 0.89 12.86
C ALA A 29 16.02 1.86 14.00
N THR A 30 16.79 2.95 14.06
CA THR A 30 16.63 3.98 15.10
C THR A 30 16.64 5.35 14.46
N ASP A 31 15.54 6.08 14.64
CA ASP A 31 15.40 7.45 14.14
C ASP A 31 15.61 7.54 12.61
N ALA A 32 15.07 6.56 11.86
CA ALA A 32 14.93 6.68 10.42
C ALA A 32 13.86 7.74 10.11
N ARG A 33 14.16 8.67 9.20
CA ARG A 33 13.30 9.83 8.93
C ARG A 33 12.95 9.90 7.47
N PHE A 34 11.65 10.00 7.19
CA PHE A 34 11.10 10.07 5.85
C PHE A 34 10.33 11.38 5.73
N PHE A 35 10.91 12.34 5.01
CA PHE A 35 10.33 13.67 4.80
C PHE A 35 9.40 13.69 3.60
N ASP A 36 8.40 14.57 3.61
CA ASP A 36 7.36 14.64 2.57
C ASP A 36 6.81 13.24 2.21
N LEU A 37 6.61 12.37 3.21
CA LEU A 37 6.20 11.00 2.97
C LEU A 37 4.76 10.97 2.48
N GLU A 38 4.53 10.26 1.39
CA GLU A 38 3.20 9.96 0.84
C GLU A 38 3.02 8.45 0.72
N LEU A 39 1.88 7.95 1.20
CA LEU A 39 1.40 6.59 0.93
C LEU A 39 0.18 6.68 0.02
N LYS A 40 0.26 6.06 -1.16
CA LYS A 40 -0.80 6.03 -2.16
C LYS A 40 -1.21 4.61 -2.49
N LEU A 41 -2.51 4.41 -2.70
CA LEU A 41 -3.09 3.13 -3.13
C LEU A 41 -3.85 3.29 -4.45
N CYS A 42 -3.81 2.23 -5.26
CA CYS A 42 -4.52 2.21 -6.53
C CYS A 42 -4.80 0.77 -6.95
N HIS A 43 -6.01 0.47 -7.44
CA HIS A 43 -6.24 -0.76 -8.20
C HIS A 43 -5.43 -0.72 -9.49
N THR A 44 -4.93 -1.86 -9.92
CA THR A 44 -4.25 -1.98 -11.21
C THR A 44 -4.63 -3.29 -11.91
N PRO A 45 -4.89 -3.25 -13.23
CA PRO A 45 -5.11 -4.45 -14.03
C PRO A 45 -3.80 -5.17 -14.40
N LEU A 46 -2.64 -4.60 -14.07
CA LEU A 46 -1.34 -5.18 -14.43
C LEU A 46 -1.02 -6.39 -13.55
N ASP A 47 -0.53 -7.46 -14.17
CA ASP A 47 -0.01 -8.66 -13.47
C ASP A 47 1.45 -8.48 -13.02
N GLU A 48 2.18 -7.55 -13.63
CA GLU A 48 3.58 -7.22 -13.35
C GLU A 48 3.84 -5.72 -13.51
N LEU A 49 4.75 -5.19 -12.70
CA LEU A 49 5.22 -3.81 -12.82
C LEU A 49 6.10 -3.62 -14.06
N THR A 50 5.89 -2.50 -14.72
CA THR A 50 6.82 -1.94 -15.71
C THR A 50 7.89 -1.09 -15.02
N ASP A 51 8.79 -0.51 -15.80
CA ASP A 51 9.80 0.43 -15.30
C ASP A 51 9.29 1.87 -15.12
N ARG A 52 8.07 2.19 -15.59
CA ARG A 52 7.46 3.53 -15.46
C ARG A 52 6.41 3.53 -14.36
N PHE A 53 6.58 4.42 -13.39
CA PHE A 53 5.70 4.44 -12.21
C PHE A 53 4.25 4.79 -12.56
N ASP A 54 4.02 5.74 -13.46
CA ASP A 54 2.66 6.19 -13.79
C ASP A 54 1.92 5.18 -14.69
N ASP A 55 2.64 4.43 -15.51
CA ASP A 55 2.06 3.38 -16.35
C ASP A 55 1.51 2.22 -15.49
N ASN A 56 2.11 1.99 -14.32
CA ASN A 56 1.72 0.92 -13.39
C ASN A 56 0.34 1.15 -12.73
N TYR A 57 -0.18 2.38 -12.74
CA TYR A 57 -1.57 2.62 -12.32
C TYR A 57 -2.59 2.08 -13.34
N GLY A 58 -2.16 1.69 -14.55
CA GLY A 58 -3.03 1.08 -15.55
C GLY A 58 -4.19 1.97 -16.00
N GLY A 59 -4.01 3.30 -15.94
CA GLY A 59 -5.02 4.29 -16.28
C GLY A 59 -5.95 4.69 -15.12
N ASN A 60 -5.78 4.10 -13.93
CA ASN A 60 -6.50 4.50 -12.72
C ASN A 60 -5.83 5.71 -12.05
N THR A 61 -6.58 6.40 -11.18
CA THR A 61 -6.05 7.51 -10.39
C THR A 61 -5.66 6.99 -8.99
N PRO A 62 -4.42 7.19 -8.52
CA PRO A 62 -4.02 6.79 -7.18
C PRO A 62 -4.68 7.69 -6.11
N GLU A 63 -5.07 7.08 -4.99
CA GLU A 63 -5.59 7.77 -3.82
C GLU A 63 -4.47 7.95 -2.78
N LEU A 64 -4.27 9.19 -2.32
CA LEU A 64 -3.41 9.47 -1.17
C LEU A 64 -4.14 9.03 0.09
N VAL A 65 -3.58 8.06 0.80
CA VAL A 65 -4.21 7.46 1.99
C VAL A 65 -3.51 7.84 3.29
N ALA A 66 -2.23 8.23 3.24
CA ALA A 66 -1.53 8.77 4.40
C ALA A 66 -0.40 9.71 3.97
N GLU A 67 -0.05 10.66 4.83
CA GLU A 67 1.07 11.58 4.65
C GLU A 67 1.77 11.85 5.99
N ALA A 68 3.06 12.17 5.96
CA ALA A 68 3.82 12.53 7.15
C ALA A 68 5.06 13.37 6.81
N ASP A 69 5.40 14.34 7.66
CA ASP A 69 6.58 15.17 7.47
C ASP A 69 7.25 15.59 8.81
N PRO A 70 8.38 14.96 9.21
CA PRO A 70 8.81 13.63 8.78
C PRO A 70 8.00 12.52 9.47
N LEU A 71 7.86 11.37 8.80
CA LEU A 71 7.66 10.12 9.53
C LEU A 71 8.97 9.73 10.22
N SER A 72 8.94 9.56 11.54
CA SER A 72 10.07 9.03 12.32
C SER A 72 9.80 7.58 12.72
N VAL A 73 10.67 6.67 12.28
CA VAL A 73 10.55 5.23 12.57
C VAL A 73 11.69 4.79 13.48
N THR A 74 11.31 4.13 14.58
CA THR A 74 12.19 3.31 15.41
C THR A 74 11.54 1.95 15.53
N ALA A 75 12.24 0.92 15.09
CA ALA A 75 11.75 -0.45 15.05
C ALA A 75 12.87 -1.40 15.45
N GLY A 76 12.57 -2.39 16.28
CA GLY A 76 13.44 -3.53 16.51
C GLY A 76 13.57 -4.40 15.26
N ALA A 77 14.55 -5.31 15.26
CA ALA A 77 14.60 -6.35 14.25
C ALA A 77 13.32 -7.21 14.34
N ASP A 78 12.77 -7.58 13.18
CA ASP A 78 11.51 -8.30 13.01
C ASP A 78 10.24 -7.56 13.48
N GLU A 79 10.36 -6.31 13.92
CA GLU A 79 9.21 -5.48 14.31
C GLU A 79 8.44 -4.99 13.08
N TRP A 80 7.12 -4.86 13.25
CA TRP A 80 6.23 -4.32 12.24
C TRP A 80 6.01 -2.83 12.50
N PHE A 81 6.14 -2.01 11.46
CA PHE A 81 5.87 -0.58 11.52
C PHE A 81 4.91 -0.17 10.40
N ALA A 82 4.17 0.92 10.61
CA ALA A 82 3.19 1.47 9.68
C ALA A 82 3.43 2.97 9.48
N VAL A 83 2.87 3.51 8.40
CA VAL A 83 2.56 4.94 8.34
C VAL A 83 1.30 5.17 9.20
N PRO A 84 1.32 6.11 10.16
CA PRO A 84 0.16 6.38 11.02
C PRO A 84 -0.97 7.06 10.23
N ASP A 85 -2.15 7.12 10.85
CA ASP A 85 -3.30 7.93 10.40
C ASP A 85 -3.75 7.68 8.94
N MET A 86 -3.65 6.43 8.50
CA MET A 86 -4.12 6.02 7.18
C MET A 86 -5.65 6.15 7.06
N THR A 87 -6.09 6.88 6.04
CA THR A 87 -7.49 6.90 5.59
C THR A 87 -7.83 5.54 4.97
N PRO A 88 -8.93 4.89 5.39
CA PRO A 88 -9.34 3.62 4.82
C PRO A 88 -9.52 3.68 3.30
N TYR A 89 -8.99 2.69 2.60
CA TYR A 89 -9.09 2.54 1.15
C TYR A 89 -10.00 1.37 0.79
N HIS A 90 -10.94 1.59 -0.14
CA HIS A 90 -11.82 0.51 -0.59
C HIS A 90 -11.09 -0.38 -1.60
N TYR A 91 -10.96 -1.67 -1.29
CA TYR A 91 -10.39 -2.67 -2.17
C TYR A 91 -11.49 -3.60 -2.70
N ASP A 92 -11.49 -3.84 -4.01
CA ASP A 92 -12.60 -4.46 -4.74
C ASP A 92 -12.56 -5.99 -4.73
N GLY A 93 -11.42 -6.58 -4.34
CA GLY A 93 -11.21 -8.02 -4.33
C GLY A 93 -11.02 -8.64 -5.72
N ALA A 94 -10.90 -7.84 -6.78
CA ALA A 94 -10.84 -8.32 -8.17
C ALA A 94 -9.55 -7.91 -8.89
N GLN A 95 -9.13 -6.65 -8.74
CA GLN A 95 -7.90 -6.15 -9.35
C GLN A 95 -6.71 -6.25 -8.38
N ASN A 96 -5.48 -6.27 -8.89
CA ASN A 96 -4.32 -6.21 -8.02
C ASN A 96 -4.25 -4.84 -7.33
N LEU A 97 -3.63 -4.78 -6.15
CA LEU A 97 -3.42 -3.54 -5.42
C LEU A 97 -1.99 -3.03 -5.65
N LEU A 98 -1.86 -1.79 -6.11
CA LEU A 98 -0.59 -1.09 -6.17
C LEU A 98 -0.42 -0.23 -4.92
N VAL A 99 0.64 -0.52 -4.16
CA VAL A 99 1.06 0.28 -3.00
C VAL A 99 2.23 1.13 -3.42
N GLU A 100 2.11 2.45 -3.31
CA GLU A 100 3.20 3.36 -3.58
C GLU A 100 3.59 4.16 -2.34
N VAL A 101 4.89 4.22 -2.06
CA VAL A 101 5.46 5.06 -1.01
C VAL A 101 6.50 5.99 -1.62
N ARG A 102 6.41 7.28 -1.33
CA ARG A 102 7.41 8.27 -1.73
C ARG A 102 7.86 9.07 -0.53
N TRP A 103 9.12 9.48 -0.51
CA TRP A 103 9.67 10.34 0.53
C TRP A 103 10.97 11.00 0.05
N ARG A 104 11.35 12.12 0.66
CA ARG A 104 12.67 12.73 0.50
C ARG A 104 13.66 12.12 1.49
N VAL A 105 14.84 11.79 0.98
CA VAL A 105 15.95 11.27 1.78
C VAL A 105 16.67 12.46 2.43
N ASP A 106 16.96 12.38 3.72
CA ASP A 106 17.67 13.44 4.47
C ASP A 106 18.92 12.88 5.19
N ASN A 107 18.72 11.95 6.13
CA ASN A 107 19.77 11.54 7.08
C ASN A 107 20.50 10.23 6.73
N GLU A 108 20.33 9.70 5.52
CA GLU A 108 20.87 8.41 5.04
C GLU A 108 20.49 7.19 5.90
N LYS A 109 19.58 7.34 6.88
CA LYS A 109 19.05 6.22 7.65
C LYS A 109 17.80 5.68 6.96
N GLU A 110 17.78 4.38 6.79
CA GLU A 110 16.68 3.65 6.16
C GLU A 110 16.13 2.60 7.12
N VAL A 111 14.96 2.05 6.80
CA VAL A 111 14.45 0.85 7.45
C VAL A 111 14.54 -0.27 6.42
N ASP A 112 15.58 -1.09 6.52
CA ASP A 112 15.68 -2.30 5.72
C ASP A 112 14.50 -3.22 6.06
N CYS A 113 13.73 -3.58 5.05
CA CYS A 113 12.57 -4.44 5.21
C CYS A 113 12.89 -5.88 4.75
N TRP A 114 12.30 -6.86 5.43
CA TRP A 114 12.33 -8.23 4.93
C TRP A 114 11.69 -8.29 3.55
N SER A 115 12.29 -9.06 2.65
CA SER A 115 11.75 -9.32 1.31
C SER A 115 12.01 -10.77 0.90
N TRP A 116 11.25 -11.24 -0.09
CA TRP A 116 11.48 -12.52 -0.76
C TRP A 116 11.53 -12.32 -2.27
N ALA A 117 12.08 -13.32 -2.96
CA ALA A 117 12.00 -13.40 -4.41
C ALA A 117 10.59 -13.83 -4.83
N SER A 118 9.97 -13.04 -5.70
CA SER A 118 8.71 -13.32 -6.37
C SER A 118 8.96 -13.99 -7.73
N ASP A 119 7.91 -14.54 -8.33
CA ASP A 119 7.90 -15.09 -9.68
C ASP A 119 7.74 -14.02 -10.77
N ARG A 120 7.45 -12.77 -10.38
CA ARG A 120 7.04 -11.70 -11.27
C ARG A 120 7.55 -10.33 -10.79
N LEU A 121 7.59 -9.32 -11.66
CA LEU A 121 8.05 -7.97 -11.28
C LEU A 121 7.04 -7.30 -10.35
N ARG A 122 7.30 -7.31 -9.04
CA ARG A 122 6.38 -6.75 -8.03
C ARG A 122 6.93 -5.56 -7.28
N TYR A 123 8.17 -5.19 -7.51
CA TYR A 123 8.80 -4.07 -6.82
C TYR A 123 9.50 -3.16 -7.83
N LEU A 124 9.25 -1.85 -7.76
CA LEU A 124 9.89 -0.83 -8.56
C LEU A 124 10.42 0.26 -7.64
N SER A 125 11.68 0.67 -7.79
CA SER A 125 12.23 1.75 -6.97
C SER A 125 13.14 2.71 -7.73
N ASN A 126 13.20 3.93 -7.22
CA ASN A 126 14.15 4.97 -7.62
C ASN A 126 14.45 5.91 -6.44
N TYR A 127 15.68 6.42 -6.35
CA TYR A 127 16.08 7.38 -5.31
C TYR A 127 15.43 8.77 -5.48
N GLY A 128 14.94 9.13 -6.67
CA GLY A 128 14.20 10.37 -6.91
C GLY A 128 12.77 10.34 -6.37
N TYR A 129 12.33 11.41 -5.69
CA TYR A 129 10.94 11.57 -5.22
C TYR A 129 9.94 11.65 -6.39
N ASP A 130 10.27 12.45 -7.41
CA ASP A 130 9.47 12.66 -8.63
C ASP A 130 9.97 11.83 -9.81
N ALA A 131 10.64 10.70 -9.55
CA ALA A 131 11.17 9.86 -10.62
C ALA A 131 10.02 9.34 -11.51
N GLU A 132 10.16 9.48 -12.83
CA GLU A 132 9.21 8.93 -13.81
C GLU A 132 9.38 7.42 -14.00
N SER A 133 10.62 6.95 -13.89
CA SER A 133 10.99 5.54 -14.06
C SER A 133 11.90 5.03 -12.95
N GLY A 134 11.99 3.72 -12.79
CA GLY A 134 12.80 3.06 -11.77
C GLY A 134 13.42 1.75 -12.24
N THR A 135 13.95 0.98 -11.29
CA THR A 135 14.45 -0.37 -11.56
C THR A 135 13.43 -1.41 -11.08
N PRO A 136 12.76 -2.14 -11.98
CA PRO A 136 11.84 -3.19 -11.58
C PRO A 136 12.61 -4.42 -11.08
N SER A 137 12.01 -5.15 -10.15
CA SER A 137 12.63 -6.30 -9.49
C SER A 137 11.60 -7.37 -9.17
N VAL A 138 12.04 -8.63 -9.23
CA VAL A 138 11.29 -9.80 -8.78
C VAL A 138 11.33 -9.95 -7.25
N LYS A 139 11.20 -8.84 -6.51
CA LYS A 139 11.16 -8.81 -5.05
C LYS A 139 9.76 -8.42 -4.60
N ALA A 140 9.38 -8.89 -3.41
CA ALA A 140 8.24 -8.38 -2.67
C ALA A 140 8.67 -8.21 -1.21
N ASN A 141 8.28 -7.10 -0.59
CA ASN A 141 8.53 -6.85 0.82
C ASN A 141 7.53 -7.63 1.66
N ARG A 142 7.91 -7.89 2.91
CA ARG A 142 7.02 -8.41 3.93
C ARG A 142 6.08 -7.32 4.41
N LEU A 143 5.09 -7.11 3.57
CA LEU A 143 3.98 -6.19 3.72
C LEU A 143 2.78 -6.93 4.32
N ARG A 144 2.09 -6.29 5.27
CA ARG A 144 0.85 -6.78 5.86
C ARG A 144 -0.25 -5.76 5.66
N LEU A 145 -1.34 -6.21 5.06
CA LEU A 145 -2.59 -5.46 4.95
C LEU A 145 -3.52 -5.84 6.11
N THR A 146 -4.14 -4.84 6.73
CA THR A 146 -5.31 -5.06 7.60
C THR A 146 -6.56 -4.73 6.78
N LEU A 147 -7.42 -5.73 6.57
CA LEU A 147 -8.70 -5.58 5.89
C LEU A 147 -9.84 -5.65 6.89
N GLU A 148 -10.73 -4.66 6.84
CA GLU A 148 -12.03 -4.73 7.47
C GLU A 148 -13.07 -5.12 6.41
N PRO A 149 -13.88 -6.16 6.65
CA PRO A 149 -14.89 -6.58 5.68
C PRO A 149 -15.92 -5.46 5.48
N GLU A 150 -16.49 -5.38 4.28
CA GLU A 150 -17.70 -4.58 4.08
C GLU A 150 -18.76 -5.07 5.07
N GLN A 151 -19.21 -4.20 5.99
CA GLN A 151 -20.38 -4.51 6.78
C GLN A 151 -21.56 -4.62 5.82
N ALA A 152 -22.02 -5.86 5.58
CA ALA A 152 -23.30 -6.08 4.93
C ALA A 152 -24.36 -5.33 5.76
N VAL A 153 -24.97 -4.29 5.17
CA VAL A 153 -26.21 -3.74 5.71
C VAL A 153 -27.19 -4.91 5.76
N ALA A 154 -27.53 -5.38 6.96
CA ALA A 154 -28.54 -6.41 7.12
C ALA A 154 -29.80 -5.95 6.37
N GLY A 155 -30.28 -6.78 5.45
CA GLY A 155 -31.38 -6.45 4.55
C GLY A 155 -32.57 -5.84 5.28
N THR A 156 -32.95 -4.65 4.81
CA THR A 156 -34.23 -3.94 4.97
C THR A 156 -35.32 -4.68 5.75
N SER A 157 -35.80 -4.07 6.85
CA SER A 157 -37.14 -4.39 7.34
C SER A 157 -38.14 -4.11 6.21
N TRP A 158 -38.75 -5.17 5.69
CA TRP A 158 -39.80 -5.10 4.70
C TRP A 158 -41.01 -4.35 5.28
N GLY A 159 -41.59 -3.46 4.48
CA GLY A 159 -42.63 -2.53 4.89
C GLY A 159 -43.92 -3.20 5.39
N VAL A 160 -44.63 -2.48 6.26
CA VAL A 160 -46.07 -2.62 6.41
C VAL A 160 -46.71 -1.44 5.68
N ILE A 161 -47.11 -1.62 4.42
CA ILE A 161 -48.13 -0.76 3.81
C ILE A 161 -49.47 -1.17 4.44
N LYS A 162 -49.96 -0.41 5.41
CA LYS A 162 -51.39 -0.46 5.77
C LYS A 162 -52.14 0.41 4.79
N ALA A 163 -52.77 -0.21 3.79
CA ALA A 163 -53.95 0.40 3.18
C ALA A 163 -55.12 0.18 4.14
N GLY A 164 -55.73 1.27 4.61
CA GLY A 164 -56.94 1.22 5.42
C GLY A 164 -57.78 2.47 5.17
N PHE A 165 -58.85 2.31 4.38
CA PHE A 165 -60.09 3.07 4.51
C PHE A 165 -61.15 2.09 5.00
#